data_AF-A0A966M420-F1
#
_entry.id   AF-A0A966M420-F1
#
_cell.length_a   1.000
_cell.length_b   1.000
_cell.length_c   1.000
_cell.angle_alpha   90.00
_cell.angle_beta   90.00
_cell.angle_gamma   90.00
#
_symmetry.space_group_name_H-M   'P 1'
#
loop_
_entity.id
_entity.type
_entity.pdbx_description
1 polymer ?
#
loop_
_entity_poly.entity_id
_entity_poly.type
_entity_poly.pdbx_seq_one_letter_code
_entity_poly.pdbx_strand_id
1 'polypeptide(L)' 'MIGAYIALTKPRIIELLLITTIPTMVLAAGGWPDTSLVVWTVLGGALAAGGANAINMYIDRDIDGLME' A
#
# COMPACT_ATOMS: atom_id res chain seq x y z
N MET A 1 15.68 9.95 -10.15
CA MET A 1 16.07 9.12 -8.98
C MET A 1 14.87 8.81 -8.10
N ILE A 2 14.23 9.81 -7.45
CA ILE A 2 13.05 9.58 -6.58
C ILE A 2 11.90 8.83 -7.27
N GLY A 3 11.58 9.17 -8.53
CA GLY A 3 10.50 8.50 -9.27
C GLY A 3 10.67 6.98 -9.41
N ALA A 4 11.90 6.48 -9.48
CA ALA A 4 12.17 5.04 -9.55
C ALA A 4 11.84 4.34 -8.23
N TYR A 5 12.15 4.96 -7.09
CA TYR A 5 11.78 4.46 -5.77
C TYR A 5 10.27 4.47 -5.55
N ILE A 6 9.56 5.48 -6.06
CA ILE A 6 8.09 5.53 -6.01
C ILE A 6 7.48 4.45 -6.92
N ALA A 7 8.07 4.17 -8.08
CA ALA A 7 7.58 3.11 -8.95
C ALA A 7 7.61 1.72 -8.29
N LEU A 8 8.66 1.43 -7.51
CA LEU A 8 8.81 0.17 -6.78
C LEU A 8 7.70 -0.09 -5.75
N THR A 9 7.09 0.97 -5.20
CA THR A 9 6.01 0.80 -4.22
C THR A 9 4.65 0.49 -4.86
N LYS A 10 4.56 0.54 -6.20
CA LYS A 10 3.32 0.33 -6.98
C LYS A 10 2.15 1.15 -6.40
N PRO A 11 2.17 2.49 -6.51
CA PRO A 11 1.27 3.39 -5.77
C PRO A 11 -0.23 3.11 -6.01
N ARG A 12 -0.58 2.63 -7.21
CA ARG A 12 -1.95 2.25 -7.56
C ARG A 12 -2.45 1.04 -6.76
N ILE A 13 -1.58 0.09 -6.45
CA ILE A 13 -1.94 -1.06 -5.60
C ILE A 13 -2.18 -0.59 -4.16
N ILE A 14 -1.32 0.31 -3.67
CA ILE A 14 -1.47 0.90 -2.32
C ILE A 14 -2.79 1.67 -2.23
N GLU A 15 -3.14 2.48 -3.22
CA GLU A 15 -4.42 3.20 -3.27
C GLU A 15 -5.62 2.25 -3.18
N LEU A 16 -5.63 1.19 -3.99
CA LEU A 16 -6.69 0.18 -3.97
C LEU A 16 -6.80 -0.55 -2.62
N LEU A 17 -5.69 -0.71 -1.90
CA LEU A 17 -5.68 -1.27 -0.56
C LEU A 17 -6.21 -0.26 0.49
N LEU A 18 -5.80 1.00 0.41
CA LEU A 18 -6.20 2.01 1.40
C LEU A 18 -7.66 2.43 1.25
N ILE A 19 -8.18 2.49 0.02
CA ILE A 19 -9.58 2.86 -0.23
C ILE A 19 -10.55 1.81 0.32
N THR A 20 -10.15 0.54 0.43
CA THR A 20 -10.95 -0.51 1.07
C THR A 20 -10.76 -0.53 2.59
N THR A 21 -9.61 -0.07 3.08
CA THR A 21 -9.31 -0.01 4.52
C THR A 21 -10.23 0.97 5.25
N ILE A 22 -10.37 2.22 4.76
CA ILE A 22 -11.11 3.28 5.47
C ILE A 22 -12.60 2.92 5.66
N PRO A 23 -13.36 2.50 4.63
CA PRO A 23 -14.77 2.10 4.80
C PRO A 23 -14.94 0.93 5.78
N THR A 24 -14.00 -0.01 5.78
CA THR A 24 -14.03 -1.15 6.71
C THR A 24 -13.85 -0.69 8.15
N MET A 25 -12.98 0.29 8.41
CA MET A 25 -12.81 0.90 9.73
C MET A 25 -14.08 1.64 10.19
N VAL A 26 -14.73 2.37 9.30
CA VAL A 26 -16.01 3.07 9.59
C VAL A 26 -17.11 2.08 9.91
N LEU A 27 -17.25 1.01 9.11
CA LEU A 27 -18.22 -0.05 9.36
C LEU A 27 -17.98 -0.74 10.69
N ALA A 28 -16.72 -1.08 11.01
CA ALA A 28 -16.35 -1.75 12.25
C ALA A 28 -16.59 -0.88 13.50
N ALA A 29 -16.39 0.43 13.39
CA ALA A 29 -16.65 1.38 14.47
C ALA A 29 -18.13 1.72 14.65
N GLY A 30 -19.00 1.36 13.70
CA GLY A 30 -20.41 1.78 13.69
C GLY A 30 -20.60 3.29 13.49
N GLY A 31 -19.62 3.95 12.87
CA GLY A 31 -19.53 5.41 12.78
C GLY A 31 -18.12 5.86 12.37
N TRP A 32 -17.82 7.15 12.45
CA TRP A 32 -16.46 7.62 12.17
C TRP A 32 -15.50 7.21 13.30
N PRO A 33 -14.42 6.47 13.00
CA PRO A 33 -13.44 6.07 14.00
C PRO A 33 -12.55 7.25 14.43
N ASP A 34 -11.75 7.05 15.48
CA ASP A 34 -10.79 8.07 15.90
C ASP A 34 -9.88 8.48 14.74
N THR A 35 -9.74 9.79 14.51
CA THR A 35 -9.02 10.29 13.33
C THR A 35 -7.53 10.00 13.41
N SER A 36 -6.95 9.97 14.63
CA SER A 36 -5.55 9.60 14.80
C SER A 36 -5.33 8.13 14.45
N LEU A 37 -6.26 7.25 14.82
CA LEU A 37 -6.24 5.84 14.43
C LEU A 37 -6.26 5.68 12.90
N VAL A 38 -7.17 6.37 12.21
CA VAL A 38 -7.24 6.34 10.74
C VAL A 38 -5.93 6.77 10.10
N VAL A 39 -5.35 7.88 10.56
CA VAL A 39 -4.07 8.40 10.04
C VAL A 39 -2.94 7.38 10.23
N TRP A 40 -2.79 6.83 11.42
CA TRP A 40 -1.75 5.85 11.70
C TRP A 40 -1.94 4.53 10.95
N THR A 41 -3.19 4.07 10.79
CA THR A 41 -3.50 2.88 10.00
C THR A 41 -3.20 3.09 8.52
N VAL A 42 -3.61 4.22 7.94
CA VAL A 42 -3.36 4.53 6.52
C VAL A 42 -1.87 4.69 6.26
N LEU A 43 -1.16 5.41 7.13
CA LEU A 43 0.29 5.59 7.01
C LEU A 43 1.03 4.26 7.14
N GLY A 44 0.71 3.47 8.17
CA GLY A 44 1.31 2.15 8.39
C GLY A 44 1.02 1.19 7.23
N GLY A 45 -0.23 1.18 6.74
CA GLY A 45 -0.65 0.38 5.59
C GLY A 45 0.08 0.77 4.31
N ALA A 46 0.25 2.07 4.05
CA ALA A 46 1.00 2.58 2.90
C ALA A 46 2.47 2.14 2.94
N LEU A 47 3.11 2.27 4.11
CA LEU A 47 4.51 1.89 4.31
C LEU A 47 4.70 0.37 4.18
N ALA A 48 3.82 -0.43 4.80
CA ALA A 48 3.88 -1.88 4.74
C ALA A 48 3.66 -2.40 3.30
N ALA A 49 2.62 -1.90 2.61
CA ALA A 49 2.35 -2.29 1.23
C ALA A 49 3.46 -1.84 0.28
N GLY A 50 4.02 -0.65 0.46
CA GLY A 50 5.15 -0.17 -0.32
C GLY A 50 6.41 -1.00 -0.14
N GLY A 51 6.74 -1.37 1.11
CA GLY A 51 7.86 -2.27 1.41
C GLY A 51 7.66 -3.66 0.81
N ALA A 52 6.47 -4.23 0.94
CA ALA A 52 6.13 -5.52 0.35
C ALA A 52 6.24 -5.52 -1.18
N ASN A 53 5.74 -4.47 -1.85
CA ASN A 53 5.86 -4.34 -3.31
C ASN A 53 7.32 -4.20 -3.77
N ALA A 54 8.14 -3.44 -3.04
CA ALA A 54 9.56 -3.32 -3.35
C ALA A 54 10.30 -4.65 -3.21
N ILE A 55 9.98 -5.43 -2.17
CA ILE A 55 10.53 -6.78 -1.97
C ILE A 55 10.05 -7.72 -3.09
N ASN A 56 8.76 -7.70 -3.44
CA ASN A 56 8.22 -8.52 -4.52
C ASN A 56 8.94 -8.23 -5.84
N MET A 57 9.15 -6.95 -6.20
CA MET A 57 9.91 -6.59 -7.41
C MET A 57 11.36 -7.04 -7.39
N TYR A 58 11.99 -7.13 -6.20
CA TYR A 58 13.35 -7.65 -6.10
C TYR A 58 13.38 -9.17 -6.29
N ILE A 59 12.45 -9.89 -5.68
CA ILE A 59 12.36 -11.36 -5.77
C ILE A 59 12.00 -11.78 -7.20
N ASP A 60 11.04 -11.09 -7.82
CA ASP A 60 10.50 -11.44 -9.13
C ASP A 60 11.35 -10.87 -10.29
N ARG A 61 12.46 -10.17 -10.01
CA ARG A 61 13.30 -9.50 -11.01
C ARG A 61 13.69 -10.41 -12.19
N ASP A 62 14.05 -11.66 -11.90
CA ASP A 62 14.49 -12.59 -12.93
C ASP A 62 13.30 -13.12 -13.76
N ILE A 63 12.11 -13.22 -13.15
CA ILE A 63 10.87 -13.65 -13.80
C ILE A 63 10.32 -12.51 -14.67
N ASP A 64 10.23 -11.30 -14.11
CA ASP A 64 9.77 -10.09 -14.81
C ASP A 64 10.67 -9.78 -16.01
N GLY A 65 11.95 -10.11 -15.97
CA GLY A 65 12.88 -9.95 -17.09
C GLY A 65 12.66 -10.91 -18.27
N LEU A 66 11.86 -11.97 -18.07
CA LEU A 66 11.49 -12.95 -19.10
C LEU A 66 10.09 -12.70 -19.67
N MET A 67 9.32 -11.78 -19.09
CA MET A 67 7.99 -11.40 -19.55
C MET A 67 8.12 -10.19 -20.47
N GLU A 68 8.00 -10.42 -21.80
CA GLU A 68 7.91 -9.36 -22.82
C GLU A 68 6.60 -8.57 -22.74
#